data_AF-A0A9E4QGX6-F1
#
_entry.id   AF-A0A9E4QGX6-F1
#
_cell.length_a   1.000
_cell.length_b   1.000
_cell.length_c   1.000
_cell.angle_alpha   90.00
_cell.angle_beta   90.00
_cell.angle_gamma   90.00
#
_symmetry.space_group_name_H-M   'P 1'
#
loop_
_entity.id
_entity.type
_entity.pdbx_description
1 polymer ?
#
loop_
_entity_poly.entity_id
_entity_poly.type
_entity_poly.pdbx_seq_one_letter_code
_entity_poly.pdbx_strand_id
1 'polypeptide(L)'
;MDLSYTNDSSRIARFKRELRNPSMITVILMVLVAATVVLAPFAPGWVSTTRESFDAMAEQRERNEAGISSIGAIVPSQIAPWMAVQARTMITAEGPLEWKAVSFERGPCDAGNLSQLPVSKYSNAIAQACSSFDEIQQRYSGDCFIASDCNVPEVAIAEIMQTMNIVWDEFSDAGFVLPYTEVEQQV
;
A
#
# COMPACT_ATOMS: atom_id res chain seq x y z
N MET A 1 -23.85 -21.03 -70.29
CA MET A 1 -23.42 -21.80 -69.11
C MET A 1 -23.10 -20.77 -68.04
N ASP A 2 -24.11 -20.38 -67.26
CA ASP A 2 -23.95 -19.39 -66.20
C ASP A 2 -23.38 -20.07 -64.95
N LEU A 3 -22.12 -19.76 -64.65
CA LEU A 3 -21.46 -20.16 -63.42
C LEU A 3 -22.04 -19.32 -62.27
N SER A 4 -23.16 -19.79 -61.73
CA SER A 4 -23.72 -19.32 -60.45
C SER A 4 -22.71 -19.58 -59.34
N TYR A 5 -21.92 -18.56 -58.97
CA TYR A 5 -21.05 -18.59 -57.80
C TYR A 5 -21.92 -18.53 -56.54
N THR A 6 -22.24 -19.68 -55.97
CA THR A 6 -22.88 -19.76 -54.66
C THR A 6 -21.87 -19.30 -53.60
N ASN A 7 -22.04 -18.08 -53.10
CA ASN A 7 -21.21 -17.57 -52.01
C ASN A 7 -21.56 -18.31 -50.72
N ASP A 8 -20.85 -19.39 -50.45
CA ASP A 8 -21.05 -20.21 -49.26
C ASP A 8 -20.67 -19.41 -48.00
N SER A 9 -21.68 -18.89 -47.30
CA SER A 9 -21.51 -17.94 -46.19
C SER A 9 -21.33 -18.61 -44.83
N SER A 10 -21.05 -19.91 -44.82
CA SER A 10 -20.80 -20.73 -43.62
C SER A 10 -19.67 -20.15 -42.75
N ARG A 11 -19.83 -20.21 -41.42
CA ARG A 11 -18.85 -19.71 -40.44
C ARG A 11 -17.46 -20.34 -40.63
N ILE A 12 -17.42 -21.61 -41.05
CA ILE A 12 -16.17 -22.36 -41.30
C ILE A 12 -15.49 -21.86 -42.58
N ALA A 13 -16.28 -21.53 -43.62
CA ALA A 13 -15.75 -21.00 -44.87
C ALA A 13 -15.20 -19.57 -44.71
N ARG A 14 -15.84 -18.74 -43.87
CA ARG A 14 -15.29 -17.43 -43.46
C ARG A 14 -13.99 -17.59 -42.66
N PHE A 15 -13.97 -18.50 -41.69
CA PHE A 15 -12.77 -18.75 -40.88
C PHE A 15 -11.58 -19.21 -41.74
N LYS A 16 -11.81 -20.08 -42.72
CA LYS A 16 -10.77 -20.49 -43.69
C LYS A 16 -10.30 -19.36 -44.61
N ARG A 17 -11.17 -18.41 -44.97
CA ARG A 17 -10.77 -17.21 -45.74
C ARG A 17 -9.94 -16.25 -44.90
N GLU A 18 -10.35 -16.02 -43.65
CA GLU A 18 -9.63 -15.16 -42.70
C GLU A 18 -8.23 -15.70 -42.36
N LEU A 19 -8.05 -17.02 -42.31
CA LEU A 19 -6.74 -17.65 -42.12
C LEU A 19 -5.81 -17.53 -43.34
N ARG A 20 -6.37 -17.37 -44.54
CA ARG A 20 -5.60 -17.33 -45.80
C ARG A 20 -5.15 -15.92 -46.16
N ASN A 21 -5.83 -14.88 -45.65
CA ASN A 21 -5.40 -13.49 -45.73
C ASN A 21 -5.77 -12.78 -44.41
N PRO A 22 -4.97 -12.96 -43.35
CA PRO A 22 -5.33 -12.48 -42.02
C PRO A 22 -5.25 -10.96 -41.91
N SER A 23 -6.27 -10.38 -41.27
CA SER A 23 -6.26 -9.02 -40.77
C SER A 23 -5.19 -8.86 -39.68
N MET A 24 -4.58 -7.67 -39.54
CA MET A 24 -3.63 -7.38 -38.46
C MET A 24 -4.20 -7.72 -37.06
N ILE A 25 -5.51 -7.56 -36.87
CA ILE A 25 -6.19 -7.88 -35.59
C ILE A 25 -6.19 -9.40 -35.33
N THR A 26 -6.38 -10.23 -36.36
CA THR A 26 -6.38 -11.69 -36.18
C THR A 26 -4.97 -12.22 -35.92
N VAL A 27 -3.93 -11.58 -36.48
CA VAL A 27 -2.53 -11.88 -36.15
C VAL A 27 -2.23 -11.53 -34.69
N ILE A 28 -2.61 -10.34 -34.23
CA ILE A 28 -2.43 -9.93 -32.82
C ILE A 28 -3.12 -10.90 -31.85
N LEU A 29 -4.35 -11.32 -32.17
CA LEU A 29 -5.09 -12.30 -31.38
C LEU A 29 -4.38 -13.67 -31.33
N MET A 30 -3.86 -14.16 -32.46
CA MET A 30 -3.09 -15.41 -32.46
C MET A 30 -1.81 -15.30 -31.65
N VAL A 31 -1.12 -14.17 -31.71
CA VAL A 31 0.10 -13.92 -30.91
C VAL A 31 -0.23 -13.87 -29.42
N LEU A 32 -1.32 -13.21 -29.02
CA LEU A 32 -1.78 -13.21 -27.64
C LEU A 32 -2.10 -14.62 -27.15
N VAL A 33 -2.82 -15.41 -27.94
CA VAL A 33 -3.13 -16.81 -27.59
C VAL A 33 -1.85 -17.63 -27.48
N ALA A 34 -0.91 -17.51 -28.41
CA ALA A 34 0.37 -18.19 -28.34
C ALA A 34 1.18 -17.77 -27.10
N ALA A 35 1.23 -16.48 -26.78
CA ALA A 35 1.88 -15.95 -25.59
C ALA A 35 1.25 -16.51 -24.31
N THR A 36 -0.09 -16.61 -24.22
CA THR A 36 -0.75 -17.20 -23.06
C THR A 36 -0.40 -18.67 -22.86
N VAL A 37 -0.28 -19.46 -23.93
CA VAL A 37 0.09 -20.89 -23.85
C VAL A 37 1.54 -21.06 -23.37
N VAL A 38 2.44 -20.18 -23.83
CA VAL A 38 3.86 -20.21 -23.44
C VAL A 38 4.05 -19.75 -22.00
N LEU A 39 3.30 -18.74 -21.55
CA LEU A 39 3.41 -18.16 -20.22
C LEU A 39 2.60 -18.92 -19.15
N ALA A 40 1.55 -19.66 -19.53
CA ALA A 40 0.71 -20.45 -18.62
C ALA A 40 1.48 -21.40 -17.68
N PRO A 41 2.50 -22.16 -18.12
CA PRO A 41 3.26 -23.02 -17.21
C PRO A 41 4.14 -22.25 -16.22
N PHE A 42 4.46 -20.97 -16.48
CA PHE A 42 5.22 -20.10 -15.58
C PHE A 42 4.34 -19.25 -14.67
N ALA A 43 3.03 -19.18 -14.95
CA ALA A 43 2.04 -18.49 -14.12
C ALA A 43 2.05 -18.90 -12.63
N PRO A 44 2.14 -20.19 -12.24
CA PRO A 44 2.05 -20.55 -10.82
C PRO A 44 3.16 -19.92 -9.97
N GLY A 45 4.38 -19.74 -10.50
CA GLY A 45 5.51 -19.19 -9.73
C GLY A 45 5.39 -17.70 -9.44
N TRP A 46 5.00 -16.87 -10.42
CA TRP A 46 4.87 -15.42 -10.19
C TRP A 46 3.61 -15.08 -9.41
N VAL A 47 2.52 -15.82 -9.63
CA VAL A 47 1.27 -15.61 -8.91
C VAL A 47 1.38 -16.03 -7.45
N SER A 48 2.12 -17.10 -7.11
CA SER A 48 2.32 -17.51 -5.72
C SER A 48 3.19 -16.51 -4.96
N THR A 49 4.32 -16.08 -5.50
CA THR A 49 5.21 -15.09 -4.83
C THR A 49 4.52 -13.75 -4.62
N THR A 50 3.73 -13.31 -5.60
CA THR A 50 2.96 -12.08 -5.49
C THR A 50 1.91 -12.21 -4.39
N ARG A 51 1.15 -13.32 -4.37
CA ARG A 51 0.15 -13.60 -3.32
C ARG A 51 0.78 -13.73 -1.94
N GLU A 52 1.88 -14.45 -1.79
CA GLU A 52 2.57 -14.61 -0.50
C GLU A 52 3.07 -13.27 0.05
N SER A 53 3.61 -12.39 -0.80
CA SER A 53 4.05 -11.06 -0.38
C SER A 53 2.86 -10.16 0.01
N PHE A 54 1.76 -10.22 -0.74
CA PHE A 54 0.55 -9.48 -0.38
C PHE A 54 -0.13 -10.05 0.86
N ASP A 55 -0.18 -11.38 1.04
CA ASP A 55 -0.80 -12.05 2.18
C ASP A 55 0.01 -11.81 3.46
N ALA A 56 1.34 -11.93 3.43
CA ALA A 56 2.18 -11.65 4.59
C ALA A 56 2.06 -10.20 5.07
N MET A 57 1.91 -9.25 4.13
CA MET A 57 1.74 -7.84 4.44
C MET A 57 0.29 -7.49 4.81
N ALA A 58 -0.71 -8.15 4.23
CA ALA A 58 -2.10 -8.04 4.66
C ALA A 58 -2.26 -8.58 6.08
N GLU A 59 -1.63 -9.72 6.40
CA GLU A 59 -1.60 -10.27 7.75
C GLU A 59 -0.83 -9.34 8.72
N GLN A 60 0.24 -8.67 8.27
CA GLN A 60 0.94 -7.67 9.07
C GLN A 60 0.08 -6.42 9.32
N ARG A 61 -0.64 -5.95 8.30
CA ARG A 61 -1.60 -4.86 8.39
C ARG A 61 -2.76 -5.23 9.31
N GLU A 62 -3.32 -6.43 9.17
CA GLU A 62 -4.36 -6.96 10.06
C GLU A 62 -3.83 -7.14 11.47
N ARG A 63 -2.59 -7.60 11.69
CA ARG A 63 -1.99 -7.66 13.03
C ARG A 63 -1.79 -6.27 13.63
N ASN A 64 -1.36 -5.30 12.82
CA ASN A 64 -1.25 -3.91 13.26
C ASN A 64 -2.63 -3.31 13.56
N GLU A 65 -3.64 -3.53 12.72
CA GLU A 65 -5.00 -3.04 12.91
C GLU A 65 -5.74 -3.78 14.06
N ALA A 66 -5.55 -5.09 14.22
CA ALA A 66 -6.19 -5.94 15.23
C ALA A 66 -5.50 -5.82 16.60
N GLY A 67 -4.17 -5.70 16.64
CA GLY A 67 -3.44 -5.33 17.85
C GLY A 67 -3.85 -3.96 18.41
N ILE A 68 -4.53 -3.16 17.58
CA ILE A 68 -4.94 -1.78 17.84
C ILE A 68 -6.47 -1.62 17.95
N SER A 69 -7.26 -2.64 17.61
CA SER A 69 -8.73 -2.65 17.79
C SER A 69 -9.19 -2.38 19.24
N SER A 70 -8.24 -2.28 20.17
CA SER A 70 -8.44 -1.70 21.49
C SER A 70 -7.50 -0.49 21.73
N ILE A 71 -7.72 0.66 21.09
CA ILE A 71 -7.18 1.94 21.62
C ILE A 71 -7.75 2.24 23.02
N GLY A 72 -8.88 1.63 23.38
CA GLY A 72 -9.34 1.54 24.77
C GLY A 72 -8.37 0.80 25.73
N ALA A 73 -7.31 0.15 25.21
CA ALA A 73 -6.25 -0.51 25.97
C ALA A 73 -4.83 0.05 25.68
N ILE A 74 -4.68 1.01 24.76
CA ILE A 74 -3.38 1.63 24.48
C ILE A 74 -3.10 2.69 25.55
N VAL A 75 -2.06 2.46 26.33
CA VAL A 75 -1.54 3.48 27.25
C VAL A 75 -1.07 4.67 26.40
N PRO A 76 -1.43 5.93 26.72
CA PRO A 76 -1.04 7.10 25.94
C PRO A 76 0.47 7.18 25.62
N SER A 77 1.31 6.62 26.48
CA SER A 77 2.77 6.52 26.29
C SER A 77 3.22 5.62 25.12
N GLN A 78 2.34 4.79 24.56
CA GLN A 78 2.67 3.89 23.45
C GLN A 78 2.30 4.45 22.08
N ILE A 79 1.48 5.52 22.04
CA ILE A 79 0.99 6.11 20.79
C ILE A 79 2.14 6.77 20.02
N ALA A 80 2.92 7.65 20.65
CA ALA A 80 4.04 8.32 19.99
C ALA A 80 5.12 7.33 19.47
N PRO A 81 5.57 6.31 20.24
CA PRO A 81 6.45 5.26 19.71
C PRO A 81 5.86 4.53 18.51
N TRP A 82 4.56 4.19 18.54
CA TRP A 82 3.90 3.56 17.40
C TRP A 82 3.89 4.47 16.17
N MET A 83 3.54 5.75 16.32
CA MET A 83 3.55 6.73 15.22
C MET A 83 4.95 6.88 14.63
N ALA A 84 5.99 6.88 15.47
CA ALA A 84 7.37 6.96 15.02
C ALA A 84 7.80 5.75 14.17
N VAL A 85 7.32 4.55 14.50
CA VAL A 85 7.53 3.36 13.66
C VAL A 85 6.88 3.56 12.29
N GLN A 86 5.63 4.04 12.24
CA GLN A 86 4.94 4.27 10.97
C GLN A 86 5.61 5.37 10.13
N ALA A 87 6.00 6.47 10.76
CA ALA A 87 6.76 7.54 10.12
C ALA A 87 8.07 7.03 9.53
N ARG A 88 8.79 6.16 10.26
CA ARG A 88 10.02 5.53 9.76
C ARG A 88 9.74 4.64 8.55
N THR A 89 8.70 3.81 8.60
CA THR A 89 8.29 2.96 7.47
C THR A 89 7.96 3.80 6.23
N MET A 90 7.29 4.94 6.40
CA MET A 90 7.02 5.86 5.29
C MET A 90 8.30 6.47 4.70
N ILE A 91 9.26 6.88 5.55
CA ILE A 91 10.53 7.47 5.11
C ILE A 91 11.37 6.47 4.32
N THR A 92 11.39 5.21 4.74
CA THR A 92 12.19 4.15 4.12
C THR A 92 11.38 3.29 3.15
N ALA A 93 10.22 3.75 2.70
CA ALA A 93 9.34 2.97 1.86
C ALA A 93 9.99 2.69 0.50
N GLU A 94 10.07 1.42 0.12
CA GLU A 94 10.55 0.97 -1.19
C GLU A 94 9.39 0.72 -2.17
N GLY A 95 8.16 0.68 -1.67
CA GLY A 95 6.96 0.48 -2.48
C GLY A 95 5.67 1.08 -1.91
N PRO A 96 4.58 1.03 -2.70
CA PRO A 96 3.27 1.57 -2.32
C PRO A 96 2.70 0.99 -1.03
N LEU A 97 3.03 -0.27 -0.75
CA LEU A 97 2.54 -0.99 0.42
C LEU A 97 3.15 -0.48 1.72
N GLU A 98 4.44 -0.16 1.71
CA GLU A 98 5.14 0.40 2.86
C GLU A 98 4.77 1.89 3.05
N TRP A 99 4.65 2.63 1.94
CA TRP A 99 4.17 4.01 1.96
C TRP A 99 2.79 4.15 2.62
N LYS A 100 1.90 3.19 2.36
CA LYS A 100 0.55 3.11 2.95
C LYS A 100 0.38 1.90 3.87
N ALA A 101 1.37 1.64 4.73
CA ALA A 101 1.34 0.52 5.68
C ALA A 101 0.16 0.61 6.66
N VAL A 102 -0.23 1.83 7.04
CA VAL A 102 -1.39 2.12 7.90
C VAL A 102 -2.24 3.24 7.30
N SER A 103 -3.51 3.28 7.71
CA SER A 103 -4.42 4.39 7.41
C SER A 103 -4.46 5.34 8.60
N PHE A 104 -4.09 6.60 8.40
CA PHE A 104 -4.17 7.64 9.42
C PHE A 104 -5.58 8.28 9.54
N GLU A 105 -6.57 7.77 8.81
CA GLU A 105 -8.00 8.10 9.02
C GLU A 105 -8.72 7.04 9.89
N ARG A 106 -8.14 5.85 10.04
CA ARG A 106 -8.75 4.71 10.72
C ARG A 106 -7.83 4.21 11.84
N GLY A 107 -8.31 3.24 12.64
CA GLY A 107 -7.50 2.67 13.72
C GLY A 107 -7.14 3.73 14.77
N PRO A 108 -5.86 3.94 15.16
CA PRO A 108 -5.44 4.88 16.21
C PRO A 108 -5.85 6.31 15.97
N CYS A 109 -5.89 6.68 14.70
CA CYS A 109 -6.17 8.03 14.26
C CYS A 109 -7.65 8.24 13.91
N ASP A 110 -8.51 7.23 14.10
CA ASP A 110 -9.95 7.41 13.99
C ASP A 110 -10.45 8.41 15.03
N ALA A 111 -11.35 9.32 14.63
CA ALA A 111 -11.86 10.37 15.51
C ALA A 111 -12.52 9.82 16.79
N GLY A 112 -13.20 8.67 16.71
CA GLY A 112 -13.81 8.01 17.87
C GLY A 112 -12.76 7.49 18.84
N ASN A 113 -11.62 7.02 18.35
CA ASN A 113 -10.51 6.57 19.18
C ASN A 113 -9.71 7.73 19.78
N LEU A 114 -9.44 8.76 18.99
CA LEU A 114 -8.78 9.99 19.48
C LEU A 114 -9.61 10.68 20.56
N SER A 115 -10.95 10.64 20.47
CA SER A 115 -11.85 11.21 21.49
C SER A 115 -11.78 10.53 22.86
N GLN A 116 -11.24 9.31 22.93
CA GLN A 116 -11.04 8.58 24.20
C GLN A 116 -9.80 9.05 24.96
N LEU A 117 -8.90 9.80 24.30
CA LEU A 117 -7.72 10.36 24.95
C LEU A 117 -8.10 11.51 25.89
N PRO A 118 -7.44 11.62 27.06
CA PRO A 118 -7.63 12.78 27.93
C PRO A 118 -7.24 14.06 27.19
N VAL A 119 -8.13 15.07 27.24
CA VAL A 119 -7.89 16.38 26.61
C VAL A 119 -6.61 16.98 27.18
N SER A 120 -5.59 17.07 26.34
CA SER A 120 -4.25 17.52 26.67
C SER A 120 -3.57 18.10 25.42
N LYS A 121 -2.44 18.78 25.62
CA LYS A 121 -1.62 19.20 24.47
C LYS A 121 -1.12 17.98 23.68
N TYR A 122 -0.75 16.91 24.37
CA TYR A 122 -0.33 15.65 23.77
C TYR A 122 -1.43 14.99 22.92
N SER A 123 -2.67 14.91 23.41
CA SER A 123 -3.78 14.35 22.60
C SER A 123 -4.07 15.21 21.35
N ASN A 124 -3.93 16.53 21.47
CA ASN A 124 -4.08 17.45 20.33
C ASN A 124 -2.94 17.27 19.31
N ALA A 125 -1.71 17.11 19.78
CA ALA A 125 -0.55 16.86 18.92
C ALA A 125 -0.67 15.54 18.16
N ILE A 126 -1.17 14.48 18.81
CA ILE A 126 -1.48 13.21 18.15
C ILE A 126 -2.53 13.41 17.06
N ALA A 127 -3.65 14.07 17.37
CA ALA A 127 -4.72 14.29 16.40
C ALA A 127 -4.25 15.12 15.20
N GLN A 128 -3.44 16.15 15.45
CA GLN A 128 -2.82 16.94 14.38
C GLN A 128 -1.87 16.10 13.54
N ALA A 129 -1.00 15.32 14.17
CA ALA A 129 -0.04 14.48 13.46
C ALA A 129 -0.70 13.39 12.63
N CYS A 130 -1.78 12.78 13.12
CA CYS A 130 -2.61 11.86 12.33
C CYS A 130 -3.11 12.53 11.03
N SER A 131 -3.70 13.73 11.14
CA SER A 131 -4.15 14.49 9.96
C SER A 131 -2.99 14.82 9.02
N SER A 132 -1.85 15.28 9.55
CA SER A 132 -0.69 15.64 8.75
C SER A 132 -0.09 14.43 8.03
N PHE A 133 0.03 13.27 8.69
CA PHE A 133 0.53 12.06 8.05
C PHE A 133 -0.40 11.57 6.94
N ASP A 134 -1.71 11.64 7.15
CA ASP A 134 -2.67 11.31 6.10
C ASP A 134 -2.51 12.24 4.88
N GLU A 135 -2.42 13.55 5.10
CA GLU A 135 -2.20 14.52 4.02
C GLU A 135 -0.89 14.28 3.27
N ILE A 136 0.21 14.01 3.98
CA ILE A 136 1.50 13.66 3.39
C ILE A 136 1.38 12.38 2.55
N GLN A 137 0.79 11.32 3.13
CA GLN A 137 0.57 10.04 2.45
C GLN A 137 -0.22 10.21 1.14
N GLN A 138 -1.27 11.03 1.15
CA GLN A 138 -2.09 11.30 -0.02
C GLN A 138 -1.32 12.13 -1.06
N ARG A 139 -0.68 13.22 -0.62
CA ARG A 139 0.03 14.18 -1.48
C ARG A 139 1.16 13.52 -2.27
N TYR A 140 1.98 12.70 -1.61
CA TYR A 140 3.12 12.02 -2.23
C TYR A 140 2.81 10.57 -2.65
N SER A 141 1.53 10.17 -2.65
CA SER A 141 1.13 8.81 -3.08
C SER A 141 1.50 8.49 -4.54
N GLY A 142 1.61 9.51 -5.39
CA GLY A 142 2.03 9.36 -6.78
C GLY A 142 3.50 8.93 -6.92
N ASP A 143 4.37 9.40 -6.01
CA ASP A 143 5.81 9.10 -6.01
C ASP A 143 6.12 7.66 -5.58
N CYS A 144 5.13 6.99 -4.99
CA CYS A 144 5.21 5.62 -4.50
C CYS A 144 4.21 4.68 -5.16
N PHE A 145 3.68 5.03 -6.34
CA PHE A 145 2.62 4.26 -7.00
C PHE A 145 3.10 2.97 -7.69
N ILE A 146 4.37 2.91 -8.11
CA ILE A 146 4.93 1.76 -8.83
C ILE A 146 5.53 0.77 -7.84
N ALA A 147 5.22 -0.51 -8.01
CA ALA A 147 5.55 -1.60 -7.07
C ALA A 147 7.06 -1.86 -6.84
N SER A 148 7.96 -1.13 -7.50
CA SER A 148 9.40 -1.42 -7.50
C SER A 148 10.31 -0.20 -7.29
N ASP A 149 9.76 1.01 -7.14
CA ASP A 149 10.58 2.22 -6.97
C ASP A 149 9.74 3.34 -6.34
N CYS A 150 9.48 3.24 -5.03
CA CYS A 150 8.95 4.36 -4.25
C CYS A 150 10.10 5.32 -3.95
N ASN A 151 10.10 6.47 -4.62
CA ASN A 151 11.10 7.50 -4.38
C ASN A 151 10.50 8.57 -3.48
N VAL A 152 10.63 8.38 -2.16
CA VAL A 152 10.14 9.35 -1.17
C VAL A 152 10.96 10.64 -1.29
N PRO A 153 10.38 11.78 -1.70
CA PRO A 153 11.14 12.99 -1.89
C PRO A 153 11.66 13.53 -0.54
N GLU A 154 12.84 14.15 -0.54
CA GLU A 154 13.44 14.74 0.67
C GLU A 154 12.50 15.70 1.40
N VAL A 155 11.64 16.41 0.64
CA VAL A 155 10.61 17.29 1.17
C VAL A 155 9.58 16.52 2.01
N ALA A 156 9.13 15.35 1.53
CA ALA A 156 8.21 14.50 2.31
C ALA A 156 8.90 13.97 3.57
N ILE A 157 10.17 13.57 3.49
CA ILE A 157 10.94 13.14 4.66
C ILE A 157 11.00 14.25 5.71
N ALA A 158 11.30 15.48 5.30
CA ALA A 158 11.34 16.64 6.20
C ALA A 158 9.97 16.93 6.83
N GLU A 159 8.88 16.88 6.07
CA GLU A 159 7.51 17.07 6.57
C GLU A 159 7.12 15.98 7.58
N ILE A 160 7.47 14.71 7.32
CA ILE A 160 7.22 13.58 8.22
C ILE A 160 7.98 13.77 9.53
N MET A 161 9.27 14.11 9.46
CA MET A 161 10.10 14.35 10.64
C MET A 161 9.60 15.54 11.46
N GLN A 162 9.22 16.63 10.80
CA GLN A 162 8.65 17.80 11.48
C GLN A 162 7.36 17.45 12.21
N THR A 163 6.49 16.67 11.57
CA THR A 163 5.24 16.19 12.17
C THR A 163 5.51 15.34 13.41
N MET A 164 6.49 14.41 13.35
CA MET A 164 6.86 13.62 14.53
C MET A 164 7.51 14.45 15.64
N ASN A 165 8.29 15.48 15.32
CA ASN A 165 8.92 16.31 16.35
C ASN A 165 7.87 17.01 17.23
N ILE A 166 6.77 17.48 16.66
CA ILE A 166 5.65 18.07 17.42
C ILE A 166 5.09 17.05 18.43
N VAL A 167 4.94 15.79 18.00
CA VAL A 167 4.46 14.72 18.88
C VAL A 167 5.48 14.41 19.97
N TRP A 168 6.78 14.40 19.66
CA TRP A 168 7.85 14.12 20.62
C TRP A 168 8.00 15.22 21.68
N ASP A 169 7.89 16.48 21.28
CA ASP A 169 7.93 17.62 22.20
C ASP A 169 6.80 17.49 23.23
N GLU A 170 5.58 17.26 22.76
CA GLU A 170 4.41 17.13 23.63
C GLU A 170 4.39 15.80 24.42
N PHE A 171 5.00 14.74 23.89
CA PHE A 171 5.23 13.48 24.60
C PHE A 171 6.15 13.68 25.81
N SER A 172 7.26 14.40 25.62
CA SER A 172 8.20 14.71 26.70
C SER A 172 7.58 15.68 27.70
N ASP A 173 6.85 16.70 27.24
CA ASP A 173 6.14 17.66 28.10
C ASP A 173 5.07 16.99 28.96
N ALA A 174 4.42 15.94 28.44
CA ALA A 174 3.49 15.10 29.19
C ALA A 174 4.19 14.20 30.24
N GLY A 175 5.53 14.23 30.32
CA GLY A 175 6.32 13.47 31.27
C GLY A 175 6.53 12.00 30.89
N PHE A 176 6.23 11.64 29.64
CA PHE A 176 6.53 10.30 29.15
C PHE A 176 8.00 10.18 28.78
N VAL A 177 8.55 8.99 29.00
CA VAL A 177 9.92 8.63 28.64
C VAL A 177 9.84 7.43 27.71
N LEU A 178 10.68 7.43 26.67
CA LEU A 178 10.84 6.27 25.80
C LEU A 178 11.27 5.07 26.66
N PRO A 179 10.66 3.88 26.48
CA PRO A 179 11.18 2.69 27.12
C PRO A 179 12.63 2.48 26.68
N TYR A 180 13.53 2.32 27.64
CA TYR A 180 14.94 2.02 27.38
C TYR A 180 15.04 0.86 26.41
N THR A 181 15.84 1.02 25.36
CA THR A 181 16.26 -0.14 24.56
C THR A 181 17.08 -1.05 25.48
N GLU A 182 16.96 -2.38 25.37
CA GLU A 182 17.58 -3.35 26.29
C GLU A 182 19.10 -3.15 26.51
N VAL A 183 19.75 -2.38 25.64
CA VAL A 183 21.15 -1.96 25.72
C VAL A 183 21.44 -0.99 26.89
N GLU A 184 20.46 -0.19 27.32
CA GLU A 184 20.64 0.82 28.38
C GLU A 184 20.30 0.30 29.78
N GLN A 185 19.69 -0.89 29.90
CA GLN A 185 19.36 -1.50 31.19
C GLN A 185 20.54 -2.26 31.84
N GLN A 186 21.69 -2.37 31.15
CA GLN A 186 22.87 -3.13 31.61
C GLN A 186 24.05 -2.27 32.06
N VAL A 187 23.88 -0.96 32.25
CA VAL A 187 24.92 -0.06 32.78
C VAL A 187 24.63 0.34 34.22
#